data_AF-A0A4U5TVJ3-F1
#
_entry.id   AF-A0A4U5TVJ3-F1
#
_cell.length_a   1.000
_cell.length_b   1.000
_cell.length_c   1.000
_cell.angle_alpha   90.00
_cell.angle_beta   90.00
_cell.angle_gamma   90.00
#
_symmetry.space_group_name_H-M   'P 1'
#
loop_
_entity.id
_entity.type
_entity.pdbx_description
1 polymer ?
#
loop_
_entity_poly.entity_id
_entity_poly.type
_entity_poly.pdbx_seq_one_letter_code
_entity_poly.pdbx_strand_id
1 'polypeptide(L)'
;MMVNVWNWKKNVVVAANKVSSKVTAVSFSDDSSYFVTAGNRHVKFWYLDHSHTSKVNATVPLLGRSGLLGELRNNFFSDVACGRGRQASSTFCITSSGLLCEFNDRRLLDKWVELRRVDSASVSRQLTWTHLDPVSSSRDALNCPVLIRLS
;
A
#
# COMPACT_ATOMS: atom_id res chain seq x y z
N MET A 1 -12.21 3.91 -9.68
CA MET A 1 -11.69 4.03 -8.30
C MET A 1 -10.69 5.17 -8.27
N MET A 2 -10.56 5.84 -7.14
CA MET A 2 -9.66 6.97 -6.90
C MET A 2 -8.84 6.70 -5.65
N VAL A 3 -7.58 7.14 -5.66
CA VAL A 3 -6.70 7.20 -4.50
C VAL A 3 -6.59 8.65 -4.09
N ASN A 4 -6.95 8.94 -2.83
CA ASN A 4 -6.88 10.26 -2.24
C ASN A 4 -5.88 10.26 -1.08
N VAL A 5 -5.01 11.26 -1.08
CA VAL A 5 -4.10 11.56 0.01
C VAL A 5 -4.76 12.67 0.83
N TRP A 6 -5.14 12.34 2.06
CA TRP A 6 -5.96 13.20 2.90
C TRP A 6 -5.17 13.69 4.10
N ASN A 7 -5.03 15.01 4.25
CA ASN A 7 -4.52 15.60 5.48
C ASN A 7 -5.67 15.67 6.49
N TRP A 8 -5.70 14.74 7.44
CA TRP A 8 -6.82 14.60 8.37
C TRP A 8 -6.90 15.75 9.38
N LYS A 9 -5.75 16.32 9.78
CA LYS A 9 -5.70 17.46 10.72
C LYS A 9 -6.28 18.73 10.11
N LYS A 10 -6.01 18.96 8.82
CA LYS A 10 -6.55 20.11 8.07
C LYS A 10 -7.90 19.82 7.40
N ASN A 11 -8.35 18.57 7.44
CA ASN A 11 -9.57 18.09 6.79
C ASN A 11 -9.61 18.39 5.27
N VAL A 12 -8.47 18.26 4.57
CA VAL A 12 -8.37 18.57 3.12
C VAL A 12 -7.66 17.48 2.33
N VAL A 13 -8.17 17.18 1.13
CA VAL A 13 -7.49 16.27 0.19
C VAL A 13 -6.33 17.02 -0.45
N VAL A 14 -5.12 16.59 -0.16
CA VAL A 14 -3.90 17.26 -0.63
C VAL A 14 -3.48 16.76 -2.01
N ALA A 15 -3.72 15.49 -2.32
CA ALA A 15 -3.44 14.94 -3.65
C ALA A 15 -4.41 13.83 -4.04
N ALA A 16 -4.67 13.65 -5.33
CA ALA A 16 -5.55 12.60 -5.82
C ALA A 16 -5.13 12.07 -7.19
N ASN A 17 -5.47 10.82 -7.48
CA ASN A 17 -5.38 10.27 -8.83
C ASN A 17 -6.37 9.11 -9.04
N LYS A 18 -6.74 8.86 -10.31
CA LYS A 18 -7.56 7.73 -10.71
C LYS A 18 -6.75 6.43 -10.68
N VAL A 19 -7.44 5.35 -10.32
CA VAL A 19 -6.93 3.98 -10.39
C VAL A 19 -7.88 3.16 -11.26
N SER A 20 -7.30 2.42 -12.20
CA SER A 20 -8.01 1.62 -13.20
C SER A 20 -8.51 0.28 -12.66
N SER A 21 -8.07 -0.15 -11.47
CA SER A 21 -8.35 -1.46 -10.91
C SER A 21 -8.57 -1.39 -9.40
N LYS A 22 -9.24 -2.42 -8.85
CA LYS A 22 -9.50 -2.55 -7.43
C LYS A 22 -8.20 -2.62 -6.64
N VAL A 23 -8.03 -1.71 -5.70
CA VAL A 23 -6.97 -1.71 -4.70
C VAL A 23 -7.42 -2.57 -3.51
N THR A 24 -6.53 -3.42 -3.01
CA THR A 24 -6.76 -4.34 -1.87
C THR A 24 -5.98 -3.93 -0.64
N ALA A 25 -4.79 -3.35 -0.82
CA ALA A 25 -3.91 -2.98 0.26
C ALA A 25 -3.07 -1.74 -0.08
N VAL A 26 -2.56 -1.09 0.97
CA VAL A 26 -1.71 0.09 0.89
C VAL A 26 -0.62 0.05 1.97
N SER A 27 0.59 0.50 1.66
CA SER A 27 1.67 0.65 2.63
C SER A 27 2.50 1.90 2.36
N PHE A 28 2.86 2.64 3.41
CA PHE A 28 3.81 3.74 3.30
C PHE A 28 5.25 3.23 3.37
N SER A 29 6.14 3.90 2.65
CA SER A 29 7.59 3.72 2.76
C SER A 29 8.09 4.05 4.17
N ASP A 30 9.27 3.54 4.51
CA ASP A 30 9.90 3.76 5.83
C ASP A 30 10.04 5.25 6.18
N ASP A 31 10.42 6.06 5.19
CA ASP A 31 10.62 7.51 5.29
C ASP A 31 9.36 8.34 4.99
N SER A 32 8.22 7.70 4.71
CA SER A 32 6.98 8.35 4.27
C SER A 32 7.10 9.23 3.01
N SER A 33 8.16 9.08 2.20
CA SER A 33 8.32 9.82 0.94
C SER A 33 7.43 9.28 -0.19
N TYR A 34 6.95 8.04 -0.07
CA TYR A 34 5.99 7.44 -0.99
C TYR A 34 5.09 6.44 -0.27
N PHE A 35 4.07 5.98 -0.98
CA PHE A 35 3.27 4.83 -0.57
C PHE A 35 2.99 3.91 -1.76
N VAL A 36 2.67 2.66 -1.49
CA VAL A 36 2.40 1.65 -2.50
C VAL A 36 0.97 1.16 -2.36
N THR A 37 0.25 1.05 -3.46
CA THR A 37 -1.04 0.34 -3.53
C THR A 37 -0.86 -0.96 -4.30
N ALA A 38 -1.49 -2.04 -3.84
CA ALA A 38 -1.54 -3.31 -4.53
C ALA A 38 -2.98 -3.74 -4.81
N GLY A 39 -3.17 -4.59 -5.82
CA GLY A 39 -4.48 -5.12 -6.15
C GLY A 39 -4.52 -5.94 -7.44
N ASN A 40 -5.65 -5.91 -8.14
CA ASN A 40 -5.83 -6.67 -9.37
C ASN A 40 -4.84 -6.19 -10.45
N ARG A 41 -3.93 -7.07 -10.88
CA ARG A 41 -2.91 -6.83 -11.92
C ARG A 41 -2.07 -5.56 -11.72
N HIS A 42 -1.89 -5.11 -10.47
CA HIS A 42 -1.07 -3.94 -10.22
C HIS A 42 -0.41 -3.93 -8.83
N VAL A 43 0.80 -3.37 -8.83
CA VAL A 43 1.49 -2.79 -7.68
C VAL A 43 1.93 -1.40 -8.15
N LYS A 44 1.53 -0.33 -7.47
CA LYS A 44 1.75 1.05 -7.93
C LYS A 44 2.34 1.90 -6.81
N PHE A 45 3.43 2.58 -7.13
CA PHE A 45 4.20 3.43 -6.23
C PHE A 45 3.79 4.88 -6.44
N TRP A 46 3.37 5.55 -5.38
CA TRP A 46 2.83 6.89 -5.38
C TRP A 46 3.73 7.81 -4.57
N TYR A 47 4.31 8.81 -5.22
CA TYR A 47 5.32 9.67 -4.60
C TYR A 47 4.67 10.91 -4.00
N LEU A 48 5.04 11.22 -2.76
CA LEU A 48 4.53 12.34 -2.00
C LEU A 48 5.52 13.51 -2.12
N ASP A 49 5.14 14.52 -2.88
CA ASP A 49 5.92 15.74 -2.95
C ASP A 49 5.66 16.61 -1.71
N HIS A 50 6.66 16.67 -0.83
CA HIS A 50 6.59 17.48 0.37
C HIS A 50 6.72 18.98 0.06
N SER A 51 7.34 19.34 -1.07
CA SER A 51 7.67 20.72 -1.45
C SER A 51 6.47 21.52 -2.00
N HIS A 52 5.47 20.83 -2.56
CA HIS A 52 4.29 21.47 -3.15
C HIS A 52 3.12 21.69 -2.18
N THR A 53 3.24 21.25 -0.92
CA THR A 53 2.15 21.34 0.08
C THR A 53 1.88 22.76 0.61
N SER A 54 2.67 23.76 0.20
CA SER A 54 2.78 25.04 0.93
C SER A 54 2.24 26.29 0.23
N LYS A 55 1.72 26.23 -1.01
CA LYS A 55 1.35 27.47 -1.74
C LYS A 55 -0.03 27.50 -2.39
N VAL A 56 -0.74 26.38 -2.52
CA VAL A 56 -2.07 26.36 -3.17
C VAL A 56 -3.01 25.48 -2.34
N ASN A 57 -4.15 26.03 -1.94
CA ASN A 57 -5.25 25.29 -1.28
C ASN A 57 -6.00 24.37 -2.27
N ALA A 58 -5.27 23.72 -3.19
CA ALA A 58 -5.85 22.87 -4.23
C ALA A 58 -5.30 21.45 -4.12
N THR A 59 -6.16 20.48 -4.41
CA THR A 59 -5.76 19.09 -4.57
C THR A 59 -4.82 18.96 -5.77
N VAL A 60 -3.59 18.50 -5.54
CA VAL A 60 -2.61 18.32 -6.62
C VAL A 60 -2.71 16.93 -7.26
N PRO A 61 -2.28 16.76 -8.52
CA PRO A 61 -2.17 15.43 -9.12
C PRO A 61 -1.15 14.56 -8.37
N LEU A 62 -1.56 13.37 -7.92
CA LEU A 62 -0.66 12.43 -7.26
C LEU A 62 0.18 11.67 -8.30
N LEU A 63 1.50 11.80 -8.24
CA LEU A 63 2.41 11.14 -9.18
C LEU A 63 2.53 9.64 -8.85
N GLY A 64 2.21 8.78 -9.81
CA GLY A 64 2.29 7.32 -9.65
C GLY A 64 3.11 6.64 -10.72
N ARG A 65 3.94 5.67 -10.33
CA ARG A 65 4.70 4.78 -11.21
C ARG A 65 4.33 3.32 -10.96
N SER A 66 4.07 2.58 -12.02
CA SER A 66 3.76 1.15 -11.92
C SER A 66 5.01 0.35 -11.56
N GLY A 67 4.82 -0.72 -10.79
CA GLY A 67 5.81 -1.78 -10.63
C GLY A 67 5.98 -2.56 -11.94
N LEU A 68 7.18 -3.06 -12.18
CA LEU A 68 7.52 -3.89 -13.32
C LEU A 68 7.28 -5.35 -12.92
N LEU A 69 6.08 -5.84 -13.20
CA LEU A 69 5.57 -7.13 -12.70
C LEU A 69 6.09 -8.35 -13.47
N GLY A 70 6.67 -8.14 -14.65
CA GLY A 70 7.16 -9.22 -15.51
C GLY A 70 6.10 -10.28 -15.80
N GLU A 71 6.45 -11.53 -15.52
CA GLU A 71 5.58 -12.70 -15.70
C GLU A 71 4.39 -12.70 -14.75
N LEU A 72 4.50 -12.06 -13.59
CA LEU A 72 3.44 -12.03 -12.57
C LEU A 72 2.40 -10.92 -12.81
N ARG A 73 2.42 -10.23 -13.96
CA ARG A 73 1.52 -9.09 -14.28
C ARG A 73 0.02 -9.38 -14.19
N ASN A 74 -0.37 -10.64 -14.38
CA ASN A 74 -1.78 -11.04 -14.38
C ASN A 74 -2.29 -11.51 -13.01
N ASN A 75 -1.44 -11.50 -11.98
CA ASN A 75 -1.82 -11.92 -10.64
C ASN A 75 -2.73 -10.91 -9.94
N PHE A 76 -3.40 -11.41 -8.91
CA PHE A 76 -4.15 -10.61 -7.96
C PHE A 76 -3.33 -10.49 -6.67
N PHE A 77 -2.85 -9.28 -6.37
CA PHE A 77 -2.11 -8.99 -5.15
C PHE A 77 -3.10 -8.70 -4.03
N SER A 78 -3.07 -9.49 -2.96
CA SER A 78 -3.98 -9.36 -1.83
C SER A 78 -3.46 -8.44 -0.74
N ASP A 79 -2.14 -8.32 -0.59
CA ASP A 79 -1.52 -7.49 0.43
C ASP A 79 -0.17 -6.89 -0.01
N VAL A 80 0.25 -5.81 0.64
CA VAL A 80 1.54 -5.12 0.41
C VAL A 80 2.12 -4.55 1.70
N ALA A 81 3.43 -4.68 1.87
CA ALA A 81 4.19 -4.06 2.94
C ALA A 81 5.49 -3.45 2.38
N CYS A 82 5.73 -2.17 2.64
CA CYS A 82 7.04 -1.57 2.39
C CYS A 82 8.01 -2.03 3.49
N GLY A 83 9.20 -2.44 3.10
CA GLY A 83 10.25 -2.83 4.03
C GLY A 83 10.70 -1.63 4.87
N ARG A 84 11.39 -1.94 5.97
CA ARG A 84 11.83 -0.97 6.98
C ARG A 84 13.29 -1.19 7.33
N GLY A 85 14.00 -0.15 7.77
CA GLY A 85 15.41 -0.25 8.17
C GLY A 85 16.28 -0.80 7.04
N ARG A 86 16.97 -1.93 7.26
CA ARG A 86 17.83 -2.56 6.24
C ARG A 86 17.09 -2.98 4.97
N GLN A 87 15.77 -3.12 5.02
CA GLN A 87 14.91 -3.48 3.89
C GLN A 87 14.09 -2.29 3.37
N ALA A 88 14.41 -1.05 3.74
CA ALA A 88 13.65 0.14 3.35
C ALA A 88 13.55 0.34 1.82
N SER A 89 14.49 -0.22 1.05
CA SER A 89 14.49 -0.22 -0.41
C SER A 89 13.59 -1.29 -1.04
N SER A 90 13.05 -2.22 -0.24
CA SER A 90 12.23 -3.34 -0.72
C SER A 90 10.75 -3.09 -0.45
N THR A 91 9.90 -3.63 -1.33
CA THR A 91 8.44 -3.69 -1.12
C THR A 91 7.98 -5.13 -1.33
N PHE A 92 7.28 -5.67 -0.35
CA PHE A 92 6.81 -7.05 -0.35
C PHE A 92 5.33 -7.09 -0.68
N CYS A 93 4.91 -7.99 -1.57
CA CYS A 93 3.50 -8.22 -1.89
C CYS A 93 3.17 -9.71 -1.75
N ILE A 94 1.93 -10.02 -1.37
CA ILE A 94 1.41 -11.39 -1.41
C ILE A 94 0.35 -11.49 -2.49
N THR A 95 0.39 -12.55 -3.30
CA THR A 95 -0.68 -12.87 -4.26
C THR A 95 -1.73 -13.78 -3.64
N SER A 96 -2.95 -13.73 -4.18
CA SER A 96 -4.01 -14.66 -3.79
C SER A 96 -3.68 -16.13 -4.09
N SER A 97 -2.75 -16.37 -5.02
CA SER A 97 -2.20 -17.69 -5.36
C SER A 97 -1.12 -18.16 -4.40
N GLY A 98 -0.74 -17.36 -3.39
CA GLY A 98 0.23 -17.75 -2.37
C GLY A 98 1.67 -17.47 -2.75
N LEU A 99 1.96 -16.50 -3.62
CA LEU A 99 3.34 -16.04 -3.86
C LEU A 99 3.66 -14.89 -2.92
N LEU A 100 4.85 -14.93 -2.31
CA LEU A 100 5.50 -13.78 -1.70
C LEU A 100 6.46 -13.19 -2.73
N CYS A 101 6.24 -11.94 -3.10
CA CYS A 101 7.03 -11.22 -4.10
C CYS A 101 7.80 -10.07 -3.44
N GLU A 102 9.06 -9.87 -3.83
CA GLU A 102 9.87 -8.70 -3.49
C GLU A 102 10.03 -7.80 -4.72
N PHE A 103 9.73 -6.52 -4.55
CA PHE A 103 10.08 -5.45 -5.47
C PHE A 103 11.27 -4.66 -4.91
N ASN A 104 12.24 -4.33 -5.76
CA ASN A 104 13.38 -3.51 -5.40
C ASN A 104 13.11 -2.00 -5.54
N ASP A 105 14.14 -1.19 -5.30
CA ASP A 105 14.13 0.29 -5.39
C ASP A 105 13.76 0.82 -6.78
N ARG A 106 14.02 0.04 -7.83
CA ARG A 106 13.62 0.34 -9.21
C ARG A 106 12.18 -0.06 -9.52
N ARG A 107 11.44 -0.54 -8.51
CA ARG A 107 10.07 -1.09 -8.61
C ARG A 107 10.02 -2.35 -9.47
N LEU A 108 11.14 -3.03 -9.66
CA LEU A 108 11.20 -4.28 -10.40
C LEU A 108 10.88 -5.43 -9.46
N LEU A 109 9.95 -6.30 -9.88
CA LEU A 109 9.71 -7.56 -9.22
C LEU A 109 10.94 -8.45 -9.44
N ASP A 110 11.78 -8.56 -8.40
CA ASP A 110 13.11 -9.15 -8.49
C ASP A 110 13.12 -10.61 -8.01
N LYS A 111 12.36 -10.91 -6.96
CA LYS A 111 12.32 -12.24 -6.35
C LYS A 111 10.89 -12.61 -5.99
N TRP A 112 10.59 -13.90 -6.08
CA TRP A 112 9.36 -14.45 -5.54
C TRP A 112 9.54 -15.89 -5.10
N VAL A 113 8.72 -16.29 -4.12
CA VAL A 113 8.67 -17.66 -3.60
C VAL A 113 7.23 -18.05 -3.31
N GLU A 114 6.92 -19.33 -3.48
CA GLU A 114 5.63 -19.88 -3.08
C GLU A 114 5.57 -20.09 -1.56
N LEU A 115 4.54 -19.54 -0.93
CA LEU A 115 4.25 -19.71 0.47
C LEU A 115 3.62 -21.09 0.70
N ARG A 116 4.35 -21.97 1.39
CA ARG A 116 3.79 -23.24 1.85
C ARG A 116 2.82 -22.95 3.00
N ARG A 117 1.54 -23.28 2.82
CA ARG A 117 0.64 -23.42 3.97
C ARG A 117 1.16 -24.58 4.81
N VAL A 118 1.45 -24.31 6.07
CA VAL A 118 1.49 -25.39 7.06
C VAL A 118 0.04 -25.73 7.32
N ASP A 119 -0.39 -26.93 6.97
CA ASP A 119 -1.72 -27.45 7.31
C ASP A 119 -1.85 -27.49 8.83
N SER A 120 -2.22 -26.36 9.41
CA SER A 120 -2.52 -26.23 10.81
C SER A 120 -3.95 -26.73 10.96
N ALA A 121 -4.11 -27.98 11.37
CA ALA A 121 -5.38 -28.46 11.88
C ALA A 121 -5.90 -27.42 12.90
N SER A 122 -7.10 -26.93 12.61
CA SER A 122 -7.83 -25.88 13.29
C SER A 122 -7.63 -25.83 14.81
N VAL A 123 -7.00 -24.77 15.31
CA VAL A 123 -7.29 -24.25 16.65
C VAL A 123 -8.22 -23.06 16.47
N SER A 124 -9.53 -23.33 16.47
CA SER A 124 -10.55 -22.29 16.56
C SER A 124 -10.49 -21.66 17.96
N ARG A 125 -9.77 -20.55 18.09
CA ARG A 125 -10.07 -19.58 19.16
C ARG A 125 -11.04 -18.57 18.57
N GLN A 126 -12.32 -18.85 18.78
CA GLN A 126 -13.39 -17.88 18.59
C GLN A 126 -13.14 -16.72 19.56
N LEU A 127 -12.58 -15.63 19.05
CA LEU A 127 -12.67 -14.33 19.69
C LEU A 127 -13.92 -13.67 19.12
N THR A 128 -14.98 -13.64 19.92
CA THR A 128 -16.20 -12.90 19.61
C THR A 128 -15.87 -11.41 19.54
N TRP A 129 -15.88 -10.87 18.32
CA TRP A 129 -15.78 -9.44 18.04
C TRP A 129 -17.12 -8.78 18.40
N THR A 130 -17.20 -8.13 19.56
CA THR A 130 -18.25 -7.14 19.83
C THR A 130 -17.63 -5.75 19.70
N HIS A 131 -18.29 -4.92 18.87
CA HIS A 131 -17.94 -3.56 18.48
C HIS A 131 -16.74 -3.37 17.51
N LEU A 132 -17.07 -3.11 16.24
CA LEU A 132 -16.17 -2.59 15.21
C LEU A 132 -16.18 -1.06 15.25
N ASP A 133 -15.07 -0.46 15.67
CA ASP A 133 -14.64 0.84 15.17
C ASP A 133 -13.79 0.61 13.91
N PRO A 134 -13.95 1.39 12.82
CA PRO A 134 -13.10 1.27 11.66
C PRO A 134 -11.83 2.09 11.89
N VAL A 135 -10.67 1.45 11.85
CA VAL A 135 -9.41 1.94 11.22
C VAL A 135 -8.27 0.98 11.61
N SER A 136 -7.64 0.38 10.61
CA SER A 136 -6.34 -0.27 10.75
C SER A 136 -5.29 0.78 11.12
N SER A 137 -5.01 0.94 12.41
CA SER A 137 -3.90 1.74 12.90
C SER A 137 -2.61 0.96 12.71
N SER A 138 -1.84 1.30 11.67
CA SER A 138 -0.41 1.04 11.69
C SER A 138 0.19 1.93 12.79
N ARG A 139 1.16 1.39 13.54
CA ARG A 139 1.80 2.07 14.68
C ARG A 139 2.57 3.36 14.32
N ASP A 140 2.50 3.83 13.07
CA ASP A 140 3.08 5.07 12.56
C ASP A 140 2.06 6.23 12.45
N ALA A 141 0.77 5.99 12.72
CA ALA A 141 -0.32 6.96 12.54
C ALA A 141 -0.25 8.21 13.44
N LEU A 142 0.59 8.21 14.49
CA LEU A 142 0.69 9.34 15.42
C LEU A 142 1.53 10.50 14.88
N ASN A 143 2.44 10.26 13.93
CA ASN A 143 3.33 11.30 13.41
C ASN A 143 3.13 11.63 11.92
N CYS A 144 2.41 10.80 11.16
CA CYS A 144 2.07 11.10 9.76
C CYS A 144 0.66 11.70 9.68
N PRO A 145 0.50 13.00 9.36
CA PRO A 145 -0.81 13.66 9.31
C PRO A 145 -1.66 13.27 8.08
N VAL A 146 -1.28 12.19 7.38
CA VAL A 146 -1.80 11.84 6.06
C VAL A 146 -2.41 10.43 6.07
N LEU A 147 -3.64 10.32 5.57
CA LEU A 147 -4.35 9.06 5.36
C LEU A 147 -4.56 8.80 3.88
N ILE A 148 -4.56 7.53 3.47
CA ILE A 148 -4.96 7.12 2.13
C ILE A 148 -6.42 6.68 2.15
N ARG A 149 -7.26 7.33 1.35
CA ARG A 149 -8.66 6.97 1.16
C ARG A 149 -8.88 6.47 -0.26
N LEU A 150 -9.49 5.29 -0.37
CA LEU A 150 -9.94 4.70 -1.64
C LEU A 150 -11.43 5.00 -1.81
N SER A 151 -11.83 5.56 -2.95
CA SER A 151 -13.23 5.90 -3.28
C SER A 151 -13.63 5.50 -4.69
#